data_AF-A0A4Q6A5D3-F1
#
_entry.id   AF-A0A4Q6A5D3-F1
#
_cell.length_a   1.000
_cell.length_b   1.000
_cell.length_c   1.000
_cell.angle_alpha   90.00
_cell.angle_beta   90.00
_cell.angle_gamma   90.00
#
_symmetry.space_group_name_H-M   'P 1'
#
loop_
_entity.id
_entity.type
_entity.pdbx_description
1 polymer ?
#
loop_
_entity_poly.entity_id
_entity_poly.type
_entity_poly.pdbx_seq_one_letter_code
_entity_poly.pdbx_strand_id
1 'polypeptide(L)'
;MFSTKFQRIADPINGGIVGERPDSDDLIIVGIGASAGGVQALREFFENVPENSGIAYVVILHLSPSYDSQLANILQTVTSMEVKRVDTHTKVEPNKVYVVPPDQHLTMHEGQLSVSKNARLEDRRAPVDIFFRTLATSHGPRAVCVVLSGTGANGSMGLKRIKEMGGAAFVQNPREAEFNEMPRNSIATELVDDVLPVAQIPQKIIQYKASLGKIAIAVEAEKRPEVQQQALREVFNQLRMQTGHDFTNYKKPTLLRRIERRINVRALPDLASYAGYMVQNPQEVNALLKDLLISVTNFYRDPEAFLSMETDVVPVLLKDKNADHYIRVWVAGCATGEEAYSLAILLAERVTDVIDAPKIQVIATDIDEAALLTARQGFYTINDAADVSPERIRRFFNREGDGYRVKRELREMVLFANHNFLKDPPFSNIDLISCRNVLIYLNQTAQERVMETFHFSLRPHGFLFLGSSESADNATDLYSSYDREHHIFQKRQVTQSRFYPMPERIPSLQVSHNDKAEFNGARPVSESRTFG
;
A
#
# COMPACT_ATOMS: atom_id res chain seq x y z
N MET A 1 -11.12 36.02 36.56
CA MET A 1 -9.69 35.80 36.23
C MET A 1 -9.35 34.41 36.72
N PHE A 2 -9.49 33.37 35.89
CA PHE A 2 -8.75 32.10 35.92
C PHE A 2 -9.23 31.31 34.70
N SER A 3 -8.32 31.16 33.74
CA SER A 3 -8.51 30.51 32.44
C SER A 3 -8.36 29.00 32.62
N THR A 4 -9.40 28.25 32.29
CA THR A 4 -9.42 26.79 32.23
C THR A 4 -8.70 26.33 30.96
N LYS A 5 -7.45 25.89 31.11
CA LYS A 5 -6.74 25.10 30.10
C LYS A 5 -7.42 23.74 29.93
N PHE A 6 -8.05 23.51 28.78
CA PHE A 6 -8.43 22.17 28.34
C PHE A 6 -7.16 21.40 27.96
N GLN A 7 -6.93 20.31 28.67
CA GLN A 7 -5.89 19.33 28.44
C GLN A 7 -6.34 18.46 27.25
N ARG A 8 -5.63 18.57 26.12
CA ARG A 8 -5.87 17.74 24.93
C ARG A 8 -5.53 16.28 25.26
N ILE A 9 -6.54 15.42 25.31
CA ILE A 9 -6.39 13.97 25.36
C ILE A 9 -6.28 13.48 23.91
N ALA A 10 -5.22 12.74 23.60
CA ALA A 10 -4.92 12.23 22.27
C ALA A 10 -5.77 11.00 21.94
N ASP A 11 -6.50 11.08 20.83
CA ASP A 11 -7.18 9.96 20.18
C ASP A 11 -6.19 9.25 19.23
N PRO A 12 -6.00 7.93 19.28
CA PRO A 12 -4.98 7.20 18.51
C PRO A 12 -5.25 7.15 16.99
N ILE A 13 -6.36 7.75 16.52
CA ILE A 13 -6.65 8.04 15.10
C ILE A 13 -5.84 9.25 14.58
N ASN A 14 -5.21 10.05 15.45
CA ASN A 14 -4.72 11.39 15.11
C ASN A 14 -3.17 11.55 15.04
N GLY A 15 -2.41 10.47 14.84
CA GLY A 15 -0.94 10.51 14.71
C GLY A 15 -0.40 10.87 13.32
N GLY A 16 -1.25 10.83 12.29
CA GLY A 16 -1.05 11.52 11.02
C GLY A 16 -2.24 12.44 10.84
N ILE A 17 -2.04 13.65 10.31
CA ILE A 17 -3.08 14.68 10.21
C ILE A 17 -4.36 14.02 9.65
N VAL A 18 -5.41 13.91 10.49
CA VAL A 18 -6.79 13.81 10.00
C VAL A 18 -7.03 15.17 9.35
N GLY A 19 -6.53 15.28 8.13
CA GLY A 19 -6.26 16.53 7.45
C GLY A 19 -7.53 17.32 7.34
N GLU A 20 -7.51 18.53 7.87
CA GLU A 20 -8.22 19.62 7.24
C GLU A 20 -8.01 19.51 5.72
N ARG A 21 -9.04 19.86 4.94
CA ARG A 21 -8.83 20.00 3.49
C ARG A 21 -7.61 20.91 3.32
N PRO A 22 -6.61 20.53 2.49
CA PRO A 22 -5.43 21.36 2.32
C PRO A 22 -5.91 22.76 1.96
N ASP A 23 -5.50 23.74 2.75
CA ASP A 23 -5.82 25.13 2.44
C ASP A 23 -5.10 25.50 1.14
N SER A 24 -5.60 26.48 0.39
CA SER A 24 -4.93 26.87 -0.87
C SER A 24 -3.50 27.39 -0.65
N ASP A 25 -3.20 27.82 0.58
CA ASP A 25 -1.93 28.42 0.99
C ASP A 25 -0.93 27.42 1.58
N ASP A 26 -1.34 26.16 1.72
CA ASP A 26 -0.51 25.10 2.26
C ASP A 26 0.64 24.71 1.32
N LEU A 27 1.86 24.62 1.85
CA LEU A 27 3.06 24.30 1.08
C LEU A 27 2.99 22.90 0.46
N ILE A 28 3.22 22.82 -0.86
CA ILE A 28 3.51 21.57 -1.57
C ILE A 28 5.02 21.33 -1.56
N ILE A 29 5.39 20.09 -1.25
CA ILE A 29 6.76 19.62 -1.33
C ILE A 29 6.85 18.53 -2.39
N VAL A 30 7.75 18.74 -3.35
CA VAL A 30 8.06 17.80 -4.42
C VAL A 30 9.36 17.08 -4.06
N GLY A 31 9.27 15.78 -3.80
CA GLY A 31 10.44 14.91 -3.75
C GLY A 31 10.83 14.47 -5.16
N ILE A 32 12.06 14.73 -5.58
CA ILE A 32 12.58 14.32 -6.89
C ILE A 32 13.65 13.25 -6.68
N GLY A 33 13.38 12.03 -7.16
CA GLY A 33 14.32 10.94 -7.17
C GLY A 33 14.99 10.79 -8.52
N ALA A 34 16.32 10.66 -8.53
CA ALA A 34 17.09 10.35 -9.74
C ALA A 34 18.35 9.53 -9.40
N SER A 35 18.98 8.94 -10.42
CA SER A 35 20.25 8.24 -10.27
C SER A 35 21.13 8.47 -11.51
N ALA A 36 21.60 7.41 -12.19
CA ALA A 36 22.36 7.51 -13.44
C ALA A 36 21.62 8.35 -14.50
N GLY A 37 22.33 9.32 -15.09
CA GLY A 37 21.75 10.31 -16.01
C GLY A 37 20.81 11.34 -15.37
N GLY A 38 20.65 11.29 -14.05
CA GLY A 38 19.73 12.15 -13.30
C GLY A 38 20.08 13.64 -13.34
N VAL A 39 21.37 13.99 -13.43
CA VAL A 39 21.82 15.40 -13.45
C VAL A 39 21.26 16.14 -14.67
N GLN A 40 21.31 15.53 -15.86
CA GLN A 40 20.79 16.16 -17.07
C GLN A 40 19.26 16.35 -17.00
N ALA A 41 18.55 15.32 -16.53
CA ALA A 41 17.11 15.41 -16.30
C ALA A 41 16.76 16.49 -15.26
N LEU A 42 17.52 16.61 -14.17
CA LEU A 42 17.31 17.66 -13.17
C LEU A 42 17.55 19.05 -13.75
N ARG A 43 18.58 19.23 -14.60
CA ARG A 43 18.82 20.52 -15.26
C ARG A 43 17.63 20.94 -16.11
N GLU A 44 17.20 20.07 -17.01
CA GLU A 44 16.05 20.32 -17.88
C GLU A 44 14.77 20.57 -17.08
N PHE A 45 14.56 19.83 -15.99
CA PHE A 45 13.43 20.05 -15.09
C PHE A 45 13.45 21.47 -14.53
N PHE A 46 14.57 21.90 -13.93
CA PHE A 46 14.68 23.18 -13.26
C PHE A 46 14.75 24.38 -14.20
N GLU A 47 15.21 24.21 -15.45
CA GLU A 47 15.09 25.22 -16.52
C GLU A 47 13.62 25.58 -16.81
N ASN A 48 12.69 24.67 -16.52
CA ASN A 48 11.25 24.84 -16.74
C ASN A 48 10.48 25.15 -15.45
N VAL A 49 11.14 25.28 -14.28
CA VAL A 49 10.48 25.65 -13.03
C VAL A 49 10.44 27.18 -12.87
N PRO A 50 9.26 27.79 -12.71
CA PRO A 50 9.16 29.22 -12.39
C PRO A 50 9.70 29.54 -11.00
N GLU A 51 10.44 30.65 -10.89
CA GLU A 51 11.06 31.13 -9.64
C GLU A 51 10.08 31.23 -8.46
N ASN A 52 8.87 31.73 -8.74
CA ASN A 52 7.82 31.96 -7.75
C ASN A 52 6.70 30.91 -7.82
N SER A 53 7.05 29.63 -8.05
CA SER A 53 6.09 28.52 -8.09
C SER A 53 5.30 28.34 -6.78
N GLY A 54 5.83 28.84 -5.66
CA GLY A 54 5.36 28.65 -4.30
C GLY A 54 5.43 27.17 -3.89
N ILE A 55 6.39 26.43 -4.44
CA ILE A 55 6.62 25.01 -4.22
C ILE A 55 8.03 24.84 -3.69
N ALA A 56 8.24 23.86 -2.81
CA ALA A 56 9.58 23.44 -2.40
C ALA A 56 9.96 22.15 -3.11
N TYR A 57 11.22 22.05 -3.52
CA TYR A 57 11.76 20.86 -4.21
C TYR A 57 12.85 20.23 -3.36
N VAL A 58 12.79 18.92 -3.15
CA VAL A 58 13.81 18.16 -2.43
C VAL A 58 14.36 17.10 -3.38
N VAL A 59 15.63 17.22 -3.72
CA VAL A 59 16.31 16.38 -4.71
C VAL A 59 17.12 15.31 -4.02
N ILE A 60 16.84 14.05 -4.35
CA ILE A 60 17.54 12.86 -3.90
C ILE A 60 18.19 12.23 -5.12
N LEU A 61 19.50 12.44 -5.24
CA LEU A 61 20.31 11.90 -6.32
C LEU A 61 21.18 10.78 -5.78
N HIS A 62 20.98 9.56 -6.25
CA HIS A 62 21.80 8.41 -5.87
C HIS A 62 22.90 8.17 -6.92
N LEU A 63 24.04 8.85 -6.76
CA LEU A 63 25.25 8.69 -7.57
C LEU A 63 26.45 8.29 -6.70
N SER A 64 27.54 7.83 -7.32
CA SER A 64 28.80 7.56 -6.59
C SER A 64 29.32 8.83 -5.91
N PRO A 65 29.88 8.76 -4.67
CA PRO A 65 30.27 9.93 -3.87
C PRO A 65 31.25 10.90 -4.54
N SER A 66 32.03 10.42 -5.51
CA SER A 66 33.00 11.20 -6.29
C SER A 66 32.39 12.18 -7.30
N TYR A 67 31.12 12.03 -7.69
CA TYR A 67 30.44 12.87 -8.68
C TYR A 67 29.54 13.97 -8.07
N ASP A 68 29.19 13.85 -6.80
CA ASP A 68 27.99 14.49 -6.22
C ASP A 68 28.27 15.80 -5.45
N SER A 69 29.54 16.10 -5.15
CA SER A 69 29.92 17.28 -4.36
C SER A 69 29.64 18.65 -5.01
N GLN A 70 29.10 18.70 -6.23
CA GLN A 70 28.77 19.92 -6.97
C GLN A 70 27.31 20.04 -7.40
N LEU A 71 26.41 19.10 -7.04
CA LEU A 71 25.01 19.12 -7.51
C LEU A 71 24.32 20.46 -7.22
N ALA A 72 24.47 20.99 -6.01
CA ALA A 72 23.90 22.29 -5.64
C ALA A 72 24.33 23.41 -6.62
N ASN A 73 25.62 23.43 -6.98
CA ASN A 73 26.19 24.45 -7.85
C ASN A 73 25.66 24.27 -9.28
N ILE A 74 25.55 23.03 -9.75
CA ILE A 74 25.01 22.72 -11.08
C ILE A 74 23.56 23.21 -11.18
N LEU A 75 22.72 22.86 -10.20
CA LEU A 75 21.32 23.29 -10.21
C LEU A 75 21.19 24.82 -10.08
N GLN A 76 22.04 25.46 -9.28
CA GLN A 76 22.02 26.92 -9.14
C GLN A 76 22.29 27.66 -10.47
N THR A 77 22.99 27.03 -11.43
CA THR A 77 23.21 27.65 -12.76
C THR A 77 21.97 27.66 -13.65
N VAL A 78 20.96 26.84 -13.37
CA VAL A 78 19.77 26.66 -14.23
C VAL A 78 18.47 27.12 -13.58
N THR A 79 18.48 27.46 -12.29
CA THR A 79 17.32 28.04 -11.61
C THR A 79 17.70 29.31 -10.84
N SER A 80 16.78 30.27 -10.80
CA SER A 80 16.87 31.44 -9.93
C SER A 80 16.45 31.17 -8.49
N MET A 81 15.84 30.01 -8.22
CA MET A 81 15.52 29.57 -6.87
C MET A 81 16.78 29.34 -6.05
N GLU A 82 16.73 29.60 -4.74
CA GLU A 82 17.85 29.30 -3.84
C GLU A 82 18.05 27.78 -3.76
N VAL A 83 19.25 27.31 -4.11
CA VAL A 83 19.64 25.90 -3.97
C VAL A 83 20.46 25.71 -2.69
N LYS A 84 19.87 25.03 -1.70
CA LYS A 84 20.44 24.81 -0.38
C LYS A 84 20.84 23.36 -0.16
N ARG A 85 22.07 23.14 0.32
CA ARG A 85 22.50 21.85 0.85
C ARG A 85 21.93 21.64 2.25
N VAL A 86 21.43 20.43 2.50
CA VAL A 86 20.88 20.08 3.81
C VAL A 86 21.92 19.31 4.60
N ASP A 87 22.57 20.00 5.52
CA ASP A 87 23.65 19.42 6.36
C ASP A 87 23.21 19.23 7.82
N THR A 88 22.11 19.89 8.19
CA THR A 88 21.52 19.94 9.52
C THR A 88 20.00 19.95 9.43
N HIS A 89 19.34 19.82 10.57
CA HIS A 89 17.88 19.91 10.65
C HIS A 89 17.38 21.24 10.05
N THR A 90 16.57 21.16 9.00
CA THR A 90 16.22 22.33 8.16
C THR A 90 14.72 22.38 7.91
N LYS A 91 14.08 23.50 8.29
CA LYS A 91 12.70 23.78 7.91
C LYS A 91 12.59 24.02 6.41
N VAL A 92 11.58 23.42 5.77
CA VAL A 92 11.31 23.62 4.34
C VAL A 92 10.53 24.91 4.10
N GLU A 93 10.95 25.65 3.09
CA GLU A 93 10.39 26.95 2.68
C GLU A 93 9.98 26.90 1.21
N PRO A 94 8.92 27.64 0.81
CA PRO A 94 8.54 27.77 -0.59
C PRO A 94 9.66 28.40 -1.42
N ASN A 95 9.65 28.12 -2.72
CA ASN A 95 10.58 28.68 -3.68
C ASN A 95 12.05 28.32 -3.43
N LYS A 96 12.31 27.15 -2.84
CA LYS A 96 13.67 26.63 -2.61
C LYS A 96 13.87 25.22 -3.15
N VAL A 97 15.12 24.95 -3.52
CA VAL A 97 15.59 23.61 -3.90
C VAL A 97 16.53 23.10 -2.81
N TYR A 98 16.24 21.94 -2.26
CA TYR A 98 17.05 21.28 -1.24
C TYR A 98 17.74 20.09 -1.86
N VAL A 99 19.05 19.97 -1.67
CA VAL A 99 19.84 18.82 -2.12
C VAL A 99 20.46 18.09 -0.94
N VAL A 100 20.44 16.75 -1.01
CA VAL A 100 21.07 15.89 -0.01
C VAL A 100 22.58 15.82 -0.28
N PRO A 101 23.43 15.84 0.76
CA PRO A 101 24.83 15.47 0.62
C PRO A 101 24.99 13.98 0.22
N PRO A 102 26.12 13.62 -0.41
CA PRO A 102 26.43 12.22 -0.69
C PRO A 102 26.51 11.39 0.59
N ASP A 103 26.22 10.08 0.48
CA ASP A 103 26.29 9.08 1.57
C ASP A 103 25.40 9.36 2.78
N GLN A 104 24.40 10.24 2.65
CA GLN A 104 23.43 10.56 3.69
C GLN A 104 22.02 10.29 3.18
N HIS A 105 21.11 9.96 4.11
CA HIS A 105 19.69 9.85 3.79
C HIS A 105 18.94 11.00 4.45
N LEU A 106 17.87 11.42 3.77
CA LEU A 106 17.00 12.50 4.20
C LEU A 106 15.65 11.92 4.61
N THR A 107 15.16 12.37 5.77
CA THR A 107 13.80 12.09 6.24
C THR A 107 13.05 13.40 6.46
N MET A 108 11.73 13.34 6.30
CA MET A 108 10.82 14.44 6.54
C MET A 108 9.98 14.18 7.80
N HIS A 109 9.91 15.15 8.69
CA HIS A 109 8.99 15.14 9.82
C HIS A 109 8.43 16.55 10.05
N GLU A 110 7.11 16.70 10.02
CA GLU A 110 6.42 17.98 10.30
C GLU A 110 6.95 19.17 9.47
N GLY A 111 7.24 18.97 8.18
CA GLY A 111 7.77 20.05 7.32
C GLY A 111 9.26 20.36 7.53
N GLN A 112 9.98 19.52 8.28
CA GLN A 112 11.40 19.66 8.54
C GLN A 112 12.18 18.47 7.99
N LEU A 113 13.31 18.79 7.36
CA LEU A 113 14.27 17.85 6.82
C LEU A 113 15.29 17.47 7.88
N SER A 114 15.52 16.18 8.06
CA SER A 114 16.50 15.60 8.98
C SER A 114 17.46 14.69 8.23
N VAL A 115 18.75 14.83 8.52
CA VAL A 115 19.82 14.09 7.84
C VAL A 115 20.47 13.11 8.80
N SER A 116 20.70 11.88 8.35
CA SER A 116 21.34 10.84 9.15
C SER A 116 22.45 10.13 8.38
N LYS A 117 23.59 9.94 9.08
CA LYS A 117 24.82 9.34 8.54
C LYS A 117 24.88 7.81 8.68
N ASN A 118 24.09 7.24 9.58
CA ASN A 118 24.15 5.83 9.98
C ASN A 118 22.99 5.02 9.41
N ALA A 119 22.83 5.04 8.09
CA ALA A 119 21.92 4.14 7.41
C ALA A 119 22.47 2.70 7.46
N ARG A 120 21.63 1.71 7.78
CA ARG A 120 21.94 0.30 7.59
C ARG A 120 22.28 0.06 6.11
N LEU A 121 22.94 -1.06 5.80
CA LEU A 121 23.31 -1.39 4.41
C LEU A 121 22.09 -1.45 3.48
N GLU A 122 20.93 -1.79 4.04
CA GLU A 122 19.60 -1.76 3.40
C GLU A 122 19.12 -0.33 3.14
N ASP A 123 19.26 0.58 4.10
CA ASP A 123 18.86 1.99 3.96
C ASP A 123 19.67 2.72 2.88
N ARG A 124 20.92 2.29 2.65
CA ARG A 124 21.76 2.81 1.57
C ARG A 124 21.28 2.42 0.18
N ARG A 125 20.47 1.35 0.05
CA ARG A 125 20.04 0.84 -1.26
C ARG A 125 18.86 1.62 -1.85
N ALA A 126 18.06 2.30 -1.02
CA ALA A 126 16.82 2.94 -1.45
C ALA A 126 16.54 4.33 -0.81
N PRO A 127 17.48 5.31 -0.91
CA PRO A 127 17.30 6.63 -0.30
C PRO A 127 16.09 7.42 -0.82
N VAL A 128 15.69 7.24 -2.09
CA VAL A 128 14.52 7.90 -2.66
C VAL A 128 13.24 7.34 -2.03
N ASP A 129 13.15 6.02 -1.89
CA ASP A 129 12.02 5.35 -1.25
C ASP A 129 11.83 5.81 0.20
N ILE A 130 12.92 5.87 0.98
CA ILE A 130 12.91 6.37 2.37
C ILE A 130 12.34 7.78 2.43
N PHE A 131 12.87 8.69 1.61
CA PHE A 131 12.42 10.07 1.63
C PHE A 131 10.93 10.18 1.23
N PHE A 132 10.53 9.54 0.14
CA PHE A 132 9.13 9.55 -0.32
C PHE A 132 8.17 9.01 0.74
N ARG A 133 8.52 7.95 1.48
CA ARG A 133 7.68 7.43 2.58
C ARG A 133 7.47 8.48 3.67
N THR A 134 8.54 9.14 4.11
CA THR A 134 8.45 10.17 5.16
C THR A 134 7.75 11.43 4.67
N LEU A 135 7.97 11.84 3.42
CA LEU A 135 7.27 12.93 2.76
C LEU A 135 5.76 12.68 2.70
N ALA A 136 5.36 11.47 2.28
CA ALA A 136 3.97 11.05 2.22
C ALA A 136 3.27 11.15 3.57
N THR A 137 3.88 10.61 4.62
CA THR A 137 3.34 10.66 5.98
C THR A 137 3.23 12.11 6.48
N SER A 138 4.20 12.97 6.17
CA SER A 138 4.21 14.35 6.66
C SER A 138 3.27 15.30 5.89
N HIS A 139 3.04 15.10 4.59
CA HIS A 139 2.33 16.08 3.74
C HIS A 139 1.07 15.55 3.06
N GLY A 140 0.80 14.24 3.12
CA GLY A 140 -0.44 13.66 2.62
C GLY A 140 -0.71 14.02 1.15
N PRO A 141 -1.90 14.58 0.82
CA PRO A 141 -2.24 15.01 -0.54
C PRO A 141 -1.33 16.07 -1.17
N ARG A 142 -0.54 16.78 -0.34
CA ARG A 142 0.41 17.82 -0.75
C ARG A 142 1.80 17.27 -1.04
N ALA A 143 2.02 15.98 -0.79
CA ALA A 143 3.24 15.29 -1.19
C ALA A 143 3.18 14.98 -2.68
N VAL A 144 4.20 15.40 -3.42
CA VAL A 144 4.37 15.04 -4.84
C VAL A 144 5.70 14.31 -4.98
N CYS A 145 5.69 13.19 -5.70
CA CYS A 145 6.92 12.50 -6.07
C CYS A 145 7.15 12.60 -7.57
N VAL A 146 8.41 12.84 -7.94
CA VAL A 146 8.90 12.84 -9.32
C VAL A 146 10.02 11.82 -9.44
N VAL A 147 9.91 10.92 -10.40
CA VAL A 147 10.95 9.94 -10.71
C VAL A 147 11.54 10.26 -12.06
N LEU A 148 12.86 10.52 -12.09
CA LEU A 148 13.62 10.83 -13.28
C LEU A 148 14.57 9.69 -13.67
N SER A 149 15.40 9.92 -14.68
CA SER A 149 16.43 9.01 -15.17
C SER A 149 17.24 8.37 -14.04
N GLY A 150 17.43 7.06 -14.15
CA GLY A 150 18.14 6.27 -13.16
C GLY A 150 18.12 4.77 -13.46
N THR A 151 18.92 4.04 -12.68
CA THR A 151 19.00 2.57 -12.70
C THR A 151 18.23 1.98 -11.51
N GLY A 152 17.81 0.72 -11.63
CA GLY A 152 17.12 0.00 -10.55
C GLY A 152 15.69 0.50 -10.28
N ALA A 153 15.17 0.18 -9.09
CA ALA A 153 13.77 0.40 -8.71
C ALA A 153 13.55 1.48 -7.63
N ASN A 154 14.61 2.21 -7.25
CA ASN A 154 14.58 3.20 -6.17
C ASN A 154 13.55 4.30 -6.46
N GLY A 155 12.62 4.51 -5.54
CA GLY A 155 11.49 5.44 -5.68
C GLY A 155 10.14 4.74 -5.93
N SER A 156 10.12 3.47 -6.36
CA SER A 156 8.88 2.74 -6.66
C SER A 156 8.05 2.45 -5.40
N MET A 157 8.68 2.07 -4.29
CA MET A 157 7.98 1.82 -3.03
C MET A 157 7.54 3.10 -2.33
N GLY A 158 8.40 4.11 -2.38
CA GLY A 158 8.10 5.43 -1.86
C GLY A 158 6.90 6.05 -2.58
N LEU A 159 6.83 5.89 -3.90
CA LEU A 159 5.70 6.31 -4.73
C LEU A 159 4.41 5.63 -4.30
N LYS A 160 4.42 4.31 -4.04
CA LYS A 160 3.26 3.58 -3.48
C LYS A 160 2.74 4.28 -2.22
N ARG A 161 3.63 4.65 -1.30
CA ARG A 161 3.27 5.35 -0.05
C ARG A 161 2.73 6.77 -0.28
N ILE A 162 3.31 7.53 -1.21
CA ILE A 162 2.80 8.86 -1.61
C ILE A 162 1.34 8.74 -2.07
N LYS A 163 1.05 7.75 -2.92
CA LYS A 163 -0.28 7.48 -3.47
C LYS A 163 -1.26 7.03 -2.39
N GLU A 164 -0.84 6.14 -1.50
CA GLU A 164 -1.61 5.73 -0.31
C GLU A 164 -2.02 6.94 0.53
N MET A 165 -1.14 7.94 0.70
CA MET A 165 -1.44 9.15 1.46
C MET A 165 -2.18 10.24 0.63
N GLY A 166 -2.51 9.97 -0.63
CA GLY A 166 -3.28 10.86 -1.51
C GLY A 166 -2.46 11.85 -2.32
N GLY A 167 -1.14 11.78 -2.23
CA GLY A 167 -0.21 12.59 -3.02
C GLY A 167 -0.15 12.16 -4.48
N ALA A 168 0.55 12.95 -5.31
CA ALA A 168 0.66 12.72 -6.76
C ALA A 168 2.03 12.16 -7.18
N ALA A 169 2.04 11.43 -8.29
CA ALA A 169 3.24 10.79 -8.82
C ALA A 169 3.43 11.06 -10.31
N PHE A 170 4.52 11.73 -10.67
CA PHE A 170 4.88 12.02 -12.06
C PHE A 170 6.21 11.37 -12.42
N VAL A 171 6.29 10.79 -13.61
CA VAL A 171 7.49 10.03 -14.03
C VAL A 171 7.96 10.54 -15.37
N GLN A 172 9.29 10.69 -15.50
CA GLN A 172 9.93 11.00 -16.78
C GLN A 172 9.58 9.93 -17.82
N ASN A 173 9.29 10.36 -19.05
CA ASN A 173 9.09 9.46 -20.17
C ASN A 173 10.32 8.57 -20.38
N PRO A 174 10.20 7.22 -20.29
CA PRO A 174 11.33 6.31 -20.44
C PRO A 174 12.07 6.41 -21.78
N ARG A 175 11.45 7.00 -22.82
CA ARG A 175 12.05 7.14 -24.15
C ARG A 175 13.10 8.26 -24.25
N GLU A 176 13.07 9.23 -23.34
CA GLU A 176 14.03 10.34 -23.26
C GLU A 176 14.96 10.23 -22.04
N ALA A 177 14.68 9.29 -21.14
CA ALA A 177 15.56 9.01 -20.02
C ALA A 177 16.85 8.36 -20.52
N GLU A 178 17.99 8.94 -20.15
CA GLU A 178 19.32 8.37 -20.43
C GLU A 178 19.43 6.95 -19.86
N PHE A 179 18.92 6.75 -18.65
CA PHE A 179 18.72 5.46 -18.01
C PHE A 179 17.25 5.30 -17.65
N ASN A 180 16.60 4.31 -18.25
CA ASN A 180 15.14 4.20 -18.21
C ASN A 180 14.60 3.15 -17.23
N GLU A 181 15.46 2.42 -16.51
CA GLU A 181 15.02 1.39 -15.57
C GLU A 181 14.20 1.98 -14.43
N MET A 182 14.67 3.05 -13.79
CA MET A 182 13.99 3.67 -12.65
C MET A 182 12.60 4.24 -13.03
N PRO A 183 12.45 4.99 -14.14
CA PRO A 183 11.13 5.32 -14.69
C PRO A 183 10.24 4.11 -15.00
N ARG A 184 10.78 3.05 -15.62
CA ARG A 184 10.01 1.85 -15.99
C ARG A 184 9.52 1.07 -14.77
N ASN A 185 10.36 0.93 -13.75
CA ASN A 185 9.97 0.31 -12.48
C ASN A 185 8.85 1.10 -11.79
N SER A 186 8.94 2.43 -11.81
CA SER A 186 7.88 3.29 -11.26
C SER A 186 6.57 3.13 -12.04
N ILE A 187 6.62 3.08 -13.38
CA ILE A 187 5.44 2.83 -14.23
C ILE A 187 4.84 1.45 -13.98
N ALA A 188 5.68 0.43 -13.76
CA ALA A 188 5.24 -0.93 -13.47
C ALA A 188 4.47 -1.06 -12.15
N THR A 189 4.55 -0.07 -11.25
CA THR A 189 3.66 -0.01 -10.08
C THR A 189 2.19 0.23 -10.46
N GLU A 190 1.94 0.73 -11.68
CA GLU A 190 0.64 1.14 -12.21
C GLU A 190 -0.07 2.24 -11.39
N LEU A 191 0.66 2.91 -10.50
CA LEU A 191 0.15 3.99 -9.64
C LEU A 191 0.57 5.39 -10.11
N VAL A 192 1.42 5.47 -11.14
CA VAL A 192 1.87 6.73 -11.76
C VAL A 192 0.67 7.50 -12.34
N ASP A 193 0.59 8.80 -12.04
CA ASP A 193 -0.50 9.64 -12.52
C ASP A 193 -0.32 10.08 -13.96
N ASP A 194 0.88 10.52 -14.32
CA ASP A 194 1.25 10.86 -15.69
C ASP A 194 2.73 10.51 -15.97
N VAL A 195 2.97 10.02 -17.18
CA VAL A 195 4.30 9.82 -17.76
C VAL A 195 4.54 10.93 -18.78
N LEU A 196 5.50 11.81 -18.52
CA LEU A 196 5.64 13.07 -19.25
C LEU A 196 7.10 13.31 -19.67
N PRO A 197 7.33 14.07 -20.74
CA PRO A 197 8.63 14.70 -20.96
C PRO A 197 9.06 15.54 -19.76
N VAL A 198 10.33 15.52 -19.37
CA VAL A 198 10.86 16.19 -18.18
C VAL A 198 10.49 17.66 -18.15
N ALA A 199 10.66 18.36 -19.27
CA ALA A 199 10.29 19.77 -19.42
C ALA A 199 8.81 20.07 -19.10
N GLN A 200 7.91 19.08 -19.22
CA GLN A 200 6.47 19.25 -18.96
C GLN A 200 6.06 18.95 -17.52
N ILE A 201 6.90 18.25 -16.75
CA ILE A 201 6.57 17.86 -15.37
C ILE A 201 6.35 19.09 -14.47
N PRO A 202 7.20 20.14 -14.47
CA PRO A 202 6.98 21.33 -13.63
C PRO A 202 5.60 21.96 -13.83
N GLN A 203 5.17 22.13 -15.08
CA GLN A 203 3.88 22.72 -15.39
C GLN A 203 2.72 21.85 -14.89
N LYS A 204 2.86 20.53 -14.98
CA LYS A 204 1.86 19.59 -14.44
C LYS A 204 1.73 19.71 -12.93
N ILE A 205 2.84 19.84 -12.19
CA ILE A 205 2.83 20.04 -10.74
C ILE A 205 2.13 21.36 -10.38
N ILE A 206 2.39 22.43 -11.13
CA ILE A 206 1.75 23.73 -10.92
C ILE A 206 0.23 23.64 -11.16
N GLN A 207 -0.21 22.92 -12.19
CA GLN A 207 -1.63 22.67 -12.43
C GLN A 207 -2.26 21.88 -11.27
N TYR A 208 -1.61 20.82 -10.81
CA TYR A 208 -2.06 20.03 -9.66
C TYR A 208 -2.19 20.90 -8.41
N LYS A 209 -1.17 21.72 -8.10
CA LYS A 209 -1.20 22.69 -7.01
C LYS A 209 -2.40 23.62 -7.11
N ALA A 210 -2.61 24.20 -8.29
CA ALA A 210 -3.69 25.15 -8.52
C ALA A 210 -5.09 24.52 -8.37
N SER A 211 -5.22 23.21 -8.44
CA SER A 211 -6.48 22.48 -8.22
C SER A 211 -6.71 22.07 -6.77
N LEU A 212 -5.65 21.91 -5.95
CA LEU A 212 -5.81 21.57 -4.53
C LEU A 212 -6.64 22.61 -3.78
N GLY A 213 -7.48 22.14 -2.85
CA GLY A 213 -8.36 22.99 -2.04
C GLY A 213 -9.59 23.55 -2.77
N LYS A 214 -9.60 23.59 -4.12
CA LYS A 214 -10.73 24.14 -4.91
C LYS A 214 -11.92 23.20 -5.02
N ILE A 215 -11.66 21.89 -5.08
CA ILE A 215 -12.70 20.88 -5.23
C ILE A 215 -13.12 20.39 -3.85
N ALA A 216 -14.40 20.59 -3.55
CA ALA A 216 -15.02 20.12 -2.32
C ALA A 216 -16.32 19.40 -2.64
N ILE A 217 -16.32 18.08 -2.49
CA ILE A 217 -17.53 17.27 -2.54
C ILE A 217 -18.12 17.21 -1.14
N ALA A 218 -19.37 17.63 -0.98
CA ALA A 218 -20.05 17.57 0.30
C ALA A 218 -20.17 16.11 0.78
N VAL A 219 -19.74 15.82 2.01
CA VAL A 219 -19.79 14.46 2.59
C VAL A 219 -21.23 14.07 2.89
N GLU A 220 -21.97 14.97 3.54
CA GLU A 220 -23.38 14.80 3.86
C GLU A 220 -24.23 14.89 2.59
N ALA A 221 -25.08 13.89 2.36
CA ALA A 221 -25.91 13.83 1.16
C ALA A 221 -26.92 15.00 1.10
N GLU A 222 -27.48 15.39 2.24
CA GLU A 222 -28.49 16.45 2.35
C GLU A 222 -27.93 17.84 2.02
N LYS A 223 -26.64 18.06 2.31
CA LYS A 223 -25.94 19.32 1.99
C LYS A 223 -25.33 19.33 0.59
N ARG A 224 -25.47 18.24 -0.17
CA ARG A 224 -24.84 18.11 -1.49
C ARG A 224 -25.74 18.73 -2.57
N PRO A 225 -25.23 19.67 -3.39
CA PRO A 225 -25.97 20.20 -4.54
C PRO A 225 -26.44 19.08 -5.47
N GLU A 226 -27.62 19.23 -6.09
CA GLU A 226 -28.19 18.22 -6.99
C GLU A 226 -27.24 17.81 -8.12
N VAL A 227 -26.53 18.78 -8.70
CA VAL A 227 -25.51 18.55 -9.73
C VAL A 227 -24.40 17.62 -9.24
N GLN A 228 -23.89 17.84 -8.01
CA GLN A 228 -22.88 16.96 -7.42
C GLN A 228 -23.47 15.57 -7.08
N GLN A 229 -24.73 15.49 -6.66
CA GLN A 229 -25.38 14.21 -6.40
C GLN A 229 -25.52 13.38 -7.68
N GLN A 230 -25.93 14.01 -8.79
CA GLN A 230 -26.04 13.35 -10.08
C GLN A 230 -24.68 12.89 -10.59
N ALA A 231 -23.69 13.79 -10.62
CA ALA A 231 -22.34 13.45 -11.08
C ALA A 231 -21.71 12.32 -10.25
N LEU A 232 -21.90 12.31 -8.93
CA LEU A 232 -21.39 11.23 -8.09
C LEU A 232 -22.07 9.89 -8.39
N ARG A 233 -23.39 9.89 -8.63
CA ARG A 233 -24.12 8.68 -9.05
C ARG A 233 -23.58 8.15 -10.38
N GLU A 234 -23.29 9.05 -11.32
CA GLU A 234 -22.70 8.68 -12.61
C GLU A 234 -21.31 8.07 -12.44
N VAL A 235 -20.44 8.64 -11.60
CA VAL A 235 -19.12 8.08 -11.29
C VAL A 235 -19.23 6.66 -10.72
N PHE A 236 -20.09 6.45 -9.72
CA PHE A 236 -20.27 5.11 -9.14
C PHE A 236 -20.91 4.12 -10.10
N ASN A 237 -21.85 4.56 -10.94
CA ASN A 237 -22.44 3.71 -11.97
C ASN A 237 -21.41 3.27 -13.00
N GLN A 238 -20.53 4.19 -13.44
CA GLN A 238 -19.44 3.85 -14.37
C GLN A 238 -18.46 2.85 -13.76
N LEU A 239 -18.05 3.07 -12.50
CA LEU A 239 -17.23 2.11 -11.76
C LEU A 239 -17.90 0.73 -11.72
N ARG A 240 -19.15 0.66 -11.24
CA ARG A 240 -19.86 -0.61 -11.10
C ARG A 240 -20.07 -1.32 -12.44
N MET A 241 -20.40 -0.60 -13.49
CA MET A 241 -20.65 -1.17 -14.82
C MET A 241 -19.39 -1.74 -15.48
N GLN A 242 -18.24 -1.07 -15.31
CA GLN A 242 -17.00 -1.50 -15.96
C GLN A 242 -16.19 -2.48 -15.12
N THR A 243 -16.27 -2.39 -13.78
CA THR A 243 -15.38 -3.12 -12.88
C THR A 243 -16.13 -4.13 -11.99
N GLY A 244 -17.46 -4.04 -11.90
CA GLY A 244 -18.28 -4.88 -11.02
C GLY A 244 -18.16 -4.54 -9.53
N HIS A 245 -17.26 -3.63 -9.15
CA HIS A 245 -17.05 -3.27 -7.75
C HIS A 245 -18.16 -2.38 -7.21
N ASP A 246 -18.51 -2.65 -5.96
CA ASP A 246 -19.58 -1.99 -5.23
C ASP A 246 -19.02 -1.32 -3.97
N PHE A 247 -19.05 0.01 -3.96
CA PHE A 247 -18.50 0.83 -2.89
C PHE A 247 -19.51 1.21 -1.80
N THR A 248 -20.70 0.59 -1.77
CA THR A 248 -21.76 0.89 -0.77
C THR A 248 -21.27 0.75 0.67
N ASN A 249 -20.40 -0.23 0.92
CA ASN A 249 -19.87 -0.54 2.26
C ASN A 249 -18.62 0.27 2.64
N TYR A 250 -18.14 1.15 1.77
CA TYR A 250 -16.96 1.96 2.03
C TYR A 250 -17.31 3.28 2.73
N LYS A 251 -16.36 3.83 3.50
CA LYS A 251 -16.48 5.14 4.12
C LYS A 251 -16.58 6.21 3.03
N LYS A 252 -17.73 6.87 2.94
CA LYS A 252 -17.97 7.98 2.00
C LYS A 252 -16.86 9.04 2.02
N PRO A 253 -16.37 9.54 3.18
CA PRO A 253 -15.29 10.53 3.20
C PRO A 253 -14.03 10.07 2.44
N THR A 254 -13.65 8.81 2.59
CA THR A 254 -12.47 8.24 1.93
C THR A 254 -12.67 8.18 0.42
N LEU A 255 -13.82 7.67 -0.04
CA LEU A 255 -14.14 7.60 -1.47
C LEU A 255 -14.14 9.00 -2.11
N LEU A 256 -14.82 9.96 -1.47
CA LEU A 256 -14.94 11.31 -1.99
C LEU A 256 -13.58 11.99 -2.12
N ARG A 257 -12.69 11.81 -1.13
CA ARG A 257 -11.32 12.34 -1.19
C ARG A 257 -10.50 11.76 -2.33
N ARG A 258 -10.65 10.46 -2.64
CA ARG A 258 -9.97 9.83 -3.78
C ARG A 258 -10.51 10.34 -5.12
N ILE A 259 -11.82 10.58 -5.20
CA ILE A 259 -12.44 11.21 -6.36
C ILE A 259 -11.94 12.65 -6.53
N GLU A 260 -11.98 13.48 -5.48
CA GLU A 260 -11.42 14.85 -5.46
C GLU A 260 -9.96 14.87 -5.93
N ARG A 261 -9.17 13.93 -5.43
CA ARG A 261 -7.77 13.77 -5.84
C ARG A 261 -7.63 13.51 -7.34
N ARG A 262 -8.42 12.59 -7.92
CA ARG A 262 -8.39 12.34 -9.38
C ARG A 262 -8.79 13.57 -10.18
N ILE A 263 -9.81 14.31 -9.71
CA ILE A 263 -10.21 15.60 -10.31
C ILE A 263 -9.02 16.57 -10.33
N ASN A 264 -8.29 16.68 -9.20
CA ASN A 264 -7.12 17.55 -9.08
C ASN A 264 -5.96 17.12 -9.99
N VAL A 265 -5.67 15.82 -10.07
CA VAL A 265 -4.63 15.27 -10.97
C VAL A 265 -4.97 15.57 -12.43
N ARG A 266 -6.24 15.49 -12.80
CA ARG A 266 -6.72 15.80 -14.15
C ARG A 266 -6.95 17.30 -14.39
N ALA A 267 -6.71 18.14 -13.37
CA ALA A 267 -6.91 19.59 -13.39
C ALA A 267 -8.32 20.00 -13.87
N LEU A 268 -9.33 19.22 -13.48
CA LEU A 268 -10.72 19.47 -13.86
C LEU A 268 -11.40 20.42 -12.86
N PRO A 269 -12.37 21.23 -13.31
CA PRO A 269 -12.93 22.29 -12.48
C PRO A 269 -13.96 21.80 -11.45
N ASP A 270 -14.59 20.65 -11.67
CA ASP A 270 -15.62 20.09 -10.79
C ASP A 270 -15.88 18.58 -11.03
N LEU A 271 -16.74 18.02 -10.17
CA LEU A 271 -17.15 16.62 -10.22
C LEU A 271 -17.96 16.25 -11.48
N ALA A 272 -18.73 17.20 -12.03
CA ALA A 272 -19.54 16.95 -13.23
C ALA A 272 -18.64 16.80 -14.47
N SER A 273 -17.64 17.67 -14.59
CA SER A 273 -16.59 17.61 -15.62
C SER A 273 -15.82 16.30 -15.54
N TYR A 274 -15.57 15.80 -14.32
CA TYR A 274 -14.93 14.49 -14.12
C TYR A 274 -15.80 13.31 -14.52
N ALA A 275 -17.09 13.33 -14.17
CA ALA A 275 -18.03 12.31 -14.63
C ALA A 275 -18.09 12.24 -16.17
N GLY A 276 -18.11 13.40 -16.84
CA GLY A 276 -18.03 13.48 -18.30
C GLY A 276 -16.68 13.03 -18.87
N TYR A 277 -15.58 13.37 -18.21
CA TYR A 277 -14.23 12.93 -18.60
C TYR A 277 -14.08 11.41 -18.56
N MET A 278 -14.62 10.75 -17.53
CA MET A 278 -14.59 9.28 -17.41
C MET A 278 -15.33 8.58 -18.56
N VAL A 279 -16.41 9.17 -19.07
CA VAL A 279 -17.14 8.63 -20.24
C VAL A 279 -16.26 8.66 -21.49
N GLN A 280 -15.51 9.73 -21.69
CA GLN A 280 -14.63 9.90 -22.85
C GLN A 280 -13.31 9.12 -22.72
N ASN A 281 -12.91 8.78 -21.48
CA ASN A 281 -11.63 8.16 -21.17
C ASN A 281 -11.84 6.92 -20.29
N PRO A 282 -12.19 5.75 -20.87
CA PRO A 282 -12.44 4.53 -20.10
C PRO A 282 -11.26 4.10 -19.21
N GLN A 283 -10.03 4.44 -19.59
CA GLN A 283 -8.85 4.16 -18.77
C GLN A 283 -8.87 4.90 -17.42
N GLU A 284 -9.55 6.05 -17.32
CA GLU A 284 -9.69 6.78 -16.06
C GLU A 284 -10.54 6.01 -15.04
N VAL A 285 -11.48 5.17 -15.48
CA VAL A 285 -12.26 4.31 -14.58
C VAL A 285 -11.35 3.32 -13.86
N ASN A 286 -10.41 2.70 -14.59
CA ASN A 286 -9.40 1.81 -14.01
C ASN A 286 -8.43 2.58 -13.11
N ALA A 287 -8.03 3.79 -13.49
CA ALA A 287 -7.16 4.62 -12.66
C ALA A 287 -7.84 5.04 -11.35
N LEU A 288 -9.13 5.39 -11.40
CA LEU A 288 -9.94 5.67 -10.21
C LEU A 288 -10.10 4.41 -9.36
N LEU A 289 -10.36 3.25 -9.98
CA LEU A 289 -10.45 1.99 -9.25
C LEU A 289 -9.17 1.70 -8.45
N LYS A 290 -7.99 1.87 -9.07
CA LYS A 290 -6.70 1.70 -8.39
C LYS A 290 -6.49 2.71 -7.26
N ASP A 291 -6.85 3.98 -7.46
CA ASP A 291 -6.79 4.99 -6.40
C ASP A 291 -7.83 4.73 -5.27
N LEU A 292 -8.90 3.97 -5.52
CA LEU A 292 -9.89 3.56 -4.52
C LEU A 292 -9.49 2.26 -3.79
N LEU A 293 -8.86 1.32 -4.49
CA LEU A 293 -8.41 0.03 -4.00
C LEU A 293 -6.90 0.02 -3.78
N ILE A 294 -6.35 1.04 -3.12
CA ILE A 294 -4.90 1.15 -2.95
C ILE A 294 -4.39 -0.05 -2.12
N SER A 295 -3.89 -1.06 -2.83
CA SER A 295 -3.33 -2.31 -2.31
C SER A 295 -1.84 -2.14 -2.03
N VAL A 296 -1.48 -1.19 -1.15
CA VAL A 296 -0.07 -0.96 -0.77
C VAL A 296 0.26 -1.78 0.47
N THR A 297 1.26 -2.64 0.33
CA THR A 297 1.80 -3.48 1.39
C THR A 297 3.30 -3.61 1.24
N ASN A 298 3.96 -4.08 2.30
CA ASN A 298 5.39 -4.37 2.37
C ASN A 298 5.61 -5.51 3.37
N PHE A 299 6.73 -6.23 3.24
CA PHE A 299 7.07 -7.30 4.16
C PHE A 299 7.19 -6.76 5.59
N TYR A 300 6.63 -7.49 6.55
CA TYR A 300 6.68 -7.15 7.98
C TYR A 300 6.20 -5.73 8.31
N ARG A 301 5.17 -5.24 7.61
CA ARG A 301 4.54 -3.94 7.87
C ARG A 301 4.17 -3.79 9.34
N ASP A 302 4.65 -2.71 9.97
CA ASP A 302 4.67 -2.50 11.43
C ASP A 302 5.53 -3.58 12.15
N PRO A 303 6.88 -3.45 12.09
CA PRO A 303 7.80 -4.50 12.54
C PRO A 303 7.62 -4.93 14.00
N GLU A 304 7.26 -4.02 14.89
CA GLU A 304 7.00 -4.31 16.31
C GLU A 304 5.79 -5.24 16.49
N ALA A 305 4.75 -5.08 15.67
CA ALA A 305 3.59 -5.96 15.70
C ALA A 305 3.90 -7.36 15.16
N PHE A 306 4.73 -7.47 14.12
CA PHE A 306 5.24 -8.76 13.64
C PHE A 306 6.18 -9.43 14.63
N LEU A 307 6.93 -8.65 15.41
CA LEU A 307 7.76 -9.19 16.50
C LEU A 307 6.89 -9.80 17.59
N SER A 308 5.85 -9.09 18.07
CA SER A 308 4.87 -9.64 19.03
C SER A 308 4.19 -10.90 18.49
N MET A 309 3.80 -10.91 17.20
CA MET A 309 3.27 -12.10 16.54
C MET A 309 4.26 -13.28 16.58
N GLU A 310 5.54 -13.05 16.30
CA GLU A 310 6.61 -14.06 16.29
C GLU A 310 6.93 -14.61 17.68
N THR A 311 6.98 -13.77 18.71
CA THR A 311 7.41 -14.14 20.06
C THR A 311 6.29 -14.70 20.91
N ASP A 312 5.06 -14.19 20.74
CA ASP A 312 3.99 -14.41 21.70
C ASP A 312 2.87 -15.28 21.11
N VAL A 313 2.46 -15.02 19.87
CA VAL A 313 1.30 -15.69 19.25
C VAL A 313 1.69 -17.00 18.56
N VAL A 314 2.72 -16.97 17.71
CA VAL A 314 3.14 -18.16 16.93
C VAL A 314 3.46 -19.36 17.84
N PRO A 315 4.18 -19.22 18.98
CA PRO A 315 4.40 -20.35 19.89
C PRO A 315 3.11 -20.92 20.48
N VAL A 316 2.12 -20.07 20.77
CA VAL A 316 0.81 -20.50 21.30
C VAL A 316 0.02 -21.27 20.23
N LEU A 317 0.05 -20.81 18.97
CA LEU A 317 -0.62 -21.50 17.86
C LEU A 317 -0.09 -22.92 17.64
N LEU A 318 1.22 -23.12 17.80
CA LEU A 318 1.89 -24.40 17.58
C LEU A 318 1.87 -25.33 18.80
N LYS A 319 1.45 -24.83 19.97
CA LYS A 319 1.46 -25.59 21.21
C LYS A 319 0.54 -26.82 21.11
N ASP A 320 1.05 -27.98 21.52
CA ASP A 320 0.34 -29.26 21.55
C ASP A 320 -0.16 -29.72 20.17
N LYS A 321 0.50 -29.29 19.08
CA LYS A 321 0.21 -29.69 17.70
C LYS A 321 1.30 -30.59 17.14
N ASN A 322 0.88 -31.57 16.34
CA ASN A 322 1.75 -32.53 15.67
C ASN A 322 1.40 -32.67 14.18
N ALA A 323 2.00 -33.61 13.44
CA ALA A 323 1.83 -33.74 11.99
C ALA A 323 0.39 -34.07 11.51
N ASP A 324 -0.48 -34.52 12.41
CA ASP A 324 -1.90 -34.75 12.12
C ASP A 324 -2.74 -33.47 12.15
N HIS A 325 -2.19 -32.40 12.71
CA HIS A 325 -2.86 -31.12 12.83
C HIS A 325 -2.49 -30.16 11.69
N TYR A 326 -3.44 -29.28 11.38
CA TYR A 326 -3.22 -28.11 10.53
C TYR A 326 -3.34 -26.83 11.35
N ILE A 327 -2.37 -25.95 11.17
CA ILE A 327 -2.47 -24.52 11.49
C ILE A 327 -2.97 -23.81 10.24
N ARG A 328 -4.14 -23.20 10.35
CA ARG A 328 -4.79 -22.51 9.24
C ARG A 328 -4.81 -21.02 9.52
N VAL A 329 -4.18 -20.25 8.63
CA VAL A 329 -4.14 -18.79 8.70
C VAL A 329 -4.96 -18.23 7.55
N TRP A 330 -5.76 -17.20 7.80
CA TRP A 330 -6.45 -16.46 6.74
C TRP A 330 -5.97 -15.02 6.73
N VAL A 331 -5.33 -14.60 5.63
CA VAL A 331 -4.93 -13.21 5.37
C VAL A 331 -5.97 -12.58 4.44
N ALA A 332 -6.85 -11.77 5.02
CA ALA A 332 -7.96 -11.11 4.34
C ALA A 332 -7.57 -9.68 3.90
N GLY A 333 -7.46 -9.48 2.59
CA GLY A 333 -6.90 -8.27 1.97
C GLY A 333 -5.38 -8.37 1.82
N CYS A 334 -4.91 -9.44 1.18
CA CYS A 334 -3.48 -9.77 1.12
C CYS A 334 -2.66 -8.93 0.13
N ALA A 335 -3.32 -8.09 -0.69
CA ALA A 335 -2.69 -7.27 -1.71
C ALA A 335 -1.71 -8.08 -2.58
N THR A 336 -0.46 -7.64 -2.71
CA THR A 336 0.59 -8.28 -3.50
C THR A 336 1.31 -9.42 -2.78
N GLY A 337 0.80 -9.87 -1.63
CA GLY A 337 1.19 -11.11 -0.95
C GLY A 337 2.25 -10.98 0.16
N GLU A 338 2.86 -9.81 0.34
CA GLU A 338 3.95 -9.60 1.29
C GLU A 338 3.58 -10.02 2.73
N GLU A 339 2.38 -9.66 3.20
CA GLU A 339 1.89 -10.05 4.54
C GLU A 339 1.68 -11.57 4.66
N ALA A 340 1.11 -12.20 3.62
CA ALA A 340 0.89 -13.65 3.59
C ALA A 340 2.21 -14.41 3.64
N TYR A 341 3.22 -13.96 2.88
CA TYR A 341 4.56 -14.54 2.96
C TYR A 341 5.27 -14.22 4.27
N SER A 342 5.12 -13.03 4.85
CA SER A 342 5.67 -12.72 6.18
C SER A 342 5.16 -13.69 7.23
N LEU A 343 3.85 -13.93 7.31
CA LEU A 343 3.25 -14.89 8.24
C LEU A 343 3.66 -16.33 7.93
N ALA A 344 3.72 -16.70 6.65
CA ALA A 344 4.20 -18.03 6.24
C ALA A 344 5.66 -18.25 6.68
N ILE A 345 6.53 -17.24 6.55
CA ILE A 345 7.93 -17.31 7.01
C ILE A 345 7.99 -17.52 8.52
N LEU A 346 7.25 -16.73 9.32
CA LEU A 346 7.25 -16.86 10.78
C LEU A 346 6.85 -18.27 11.24
N LEU A 347 5.84 -18.86 10.59
CA LEU A 347 5.39 -20.21 10.88
C LEU A 347 6.40 -21.25 10.41
N ALA A 348 6.90 -21.11 9.17
CA ALA A 348 7.90 -22.00 8.59
C ALA A 348 9.17 -22.06 9.46
N GLU A 349 9.63 -20.94 10.00
CA GLU A 349 10.82 -20.89 10.86
C GLU A 349 10.71 -21.77 12.10
N ARG A 350 9.50 -22.02 12.60
CA ARG A 350 9.24 -22.84 13.80
C ARG A 350 8.97 -24.31 13.51
N VAL A 351 8.51 -24.65 12.30
CA VAL A 351 8.17 -26.03 11.93
C VAL A 351 9.21 -26.70 11.06
N THR A 352 10.02 -25.91 10.34
CA THR A 352 11.11 -26.44 9.51
C THR A 352 12.13 -27.12 10.43
N ASP A 353 12.53 -28.34 10.08
CA ASP A 353 13.47 -29.19 10.82
C ASP A 353 12.94 -29.78 12.14
N VAL A 354 11.65 -29.59 12.46
CA VAL A 354 10.99 -30.24 13.60
C VAL A 354 10.31 -31.53 13.15
N ILE A 355 10.72 -32.66 13.74
CA ILE A 355 10.10 -33.96 13.52
C ILE A 355 8.67 -33.91 14.10
N ASP A 356 7.69 -34.39 13.35
CA ASP A 356 6.27 -34.41 13.74
C ASP A 356 5.63 -33.02 13.88
N ALA A 357 6.15 -32.00 13.17
CA ALA A 357 5.56 -30.66 13.18
C ALA A 357 4.19 -30.61 12.46
N PRO A 358 3.27 -29.71 12.89
CA PRO A 358 2.00 -29.54 12.22
C PRO A 358 2.13 -28.97 10.81
N LYS A 359 1.14 -29.27 9.97
CA LYS A 359 1.04 -28.72 8.62
C LYS A 359 0.58 -27.28 8.67
N ILE A 360 1.17 -26.43 7.84
CA ILE A 360 0.81 -25.01 7.74
C ILE A 360 0.03 -24.79 6.45
N GLN A 361 -1.09 -24.07 6.54
CA GLN A 361 -1.84 -23.59 5.38
C GLN A 361 -2.22 -22.12 5.59
N VAL A 362 -1.69 -21.25 4.74
CA VAL A 362 -2.06 -19.84 4.68
C VAL A 362 -3.02 -19.64 3.51
N ILE A 363 -4.22 -19.16 3.78
CA ILE A 363 -5.20 -18.77 2.79
C ILE A 363 -5.10 -17.25 2.68
N ALA A 364 -4.68 -16.74 1.53
CA ALA A 364 -4.50 -15.33 1.28
C ALA A 364 -5.51 -14.87 0.23
N THR A 365 -6.32 -13.87 0.57
CA THR A 365 -7.42 -13.43 -0.30
C THR A 365 -7.43 -11.95 -0.54
N ASP A 366 -7.81 -11.55 -1.74
CA ASP A 366 -8.05 -10.16 -2.11
C ASP A 366 -9.17 -10.06 -3.15
N ILE A 367 -9.72 -8.86 -3.32
CA ILE A 367 -10.65 -8.54 -4.41
C ILE A 367 -9.91 -8.02 -5.65
N ASP A 368 -8.66 -7.58 -5.49
CA ASP A 368 -7.78 -7.11 -6.56
C ASP A 368 -7.07 -8.29 -7.25
N GLU A 369 -7.61 -8.68 -8.41
CA GLU A 369 -7.06 -9.76 -9.24
C GLU A 369 -5.61 -9.49 -9.68
N ALA A 370 -5.26 -8.22 -9.96
CA ALA A 370 -3.92 -7.85 -10.40
C ALA A 370 -2.91 -8.00 -9.26
N ALA A 371 -3.28 -7.62 -8.04
CA ALA A 371 -2.45 -7.83 -6.86
C ALA A 371 -2.24 -9.33 -6.58
N LEU A 372 -3.30 -10.15 -6.69
CA LEU A 372 -3.21 -11.61 -6.54
C LEU A 372 -2.29 -12.27 -7.57
N LEU A 373 -2.26 -11.79 -8.82
CA LEU A 373 -1.34 -12.30 -9.83
C LEU A 373 0.12 -12.07 -9.42
N THR A 374 0.45 -10.88 -8.93
CA THR A 374 1.78 -10.56 -8.38
C THR A 374 2.11 -11.47 -7.19
N ALA A 375 1.16 -11.65 -6.26
CA ALA A 375 1.34 -12.49 -5.08
C ALA A 375 1.64 -13.96 -5.43
N ARG A 376 0.93 -14.51 -6.42
CA ARG A 376 1.15 -15.87 -6.93
C ARG A 376 2.52 -16.04 -7.62
N GLN A 377 2.97 -15.03 -8.35
CA GLN A 377 4.31 -15.06 -8.96
C GLN A 377 5.39 -15.11 -7.87
N GLY A 378 5.16 -14.43 -6.75
CA GLY A 378 6.06 -14.39 -5.60
C GLY A 378 7.43 -13.80 -5.95
N PHE A 379 7.49 -12.90 -6.93
CA PHE A 379 8.69 -12.16 -7.30
C PHE A 379 8.60 -10.74 -6.74
N TYR A 380 9.62 -10.34 -6.01
CA TYR A 380 9.71 -9.05 -5.33
C TYR A 380 11.03 -8.39 -5.69
N THR A 381 11.01 -7.07 -5.92
CA THR A 381 12.26 -6.36 -6.21
C THR A 381 13.16 -6.33 -4.97
N ILE A 382 14.44 -5.98 -5.16
CA ILE A 382 15.36 -5.76 -4.01
C ILE A 382 14.77 -4.76 -3.01
N ASN A 383 14.02 -3.76 -3.49
CA ASN A 383 13.41 -2.75 -2.63
C ASN A 383 12.19 -3.31 -1.91
N ASP A 384 11.27 -4.01 -2.59
CA ASP A 384 10.10 -4.61 -1.94
C ASP A 384 10.51 -5.57 -0.80
N ALA A 385 11.66 -6.24 -0.96
CA ALA A 385 12.23 -7.14 0.04
C ALA A 385 13.20 -6.47 1.03
N ALA A 386 13.32 -5.14 1.03
CA ALA A 386 14.27 -4.42 1.89
C ALA A 386 13.97 -4.59 3.39
N ASP A 387 12.70 -4.78 3.75
CA ASP A 387 12.25 -5.00 5.12
C ASP A 387 12.43 -6.48 5.58
N VAL A 388 12.94 -7.36 4.70
CA VAL A 388 13.21 -8.76 5.00
C VAL A 388 14.68 -8.92 5.44
N SER A 389 14.92 -9.58 6.57
CA SER A 389 16.28 -9.77 7.07
C SER A 389 17.16 -10.57 6.08
N PRO A 390 18.47 -10.31 6.01
CA PRO A 390 19.39 -11.05 5.16
C PRO A 390 19.35 -12.58 5.40
N GLU A 391 19.13 -13.00 6.64
CA GLU A 391 18.97 -14.41 7.02
C GLU A 391 17.74 -15.02 6.34
N ARG A 392 16.59 -14.33 6.41
CA ARG A 392 15.33 -14.76 5.80
C ARG A 392 15.42 -14.75 4.27
N ILE A 393 16.09 -13.75 3.68
CA ILE A 393 16.37 -13.72 2.24
C ILE A 393 17.15 -14.97 1.80
N ARG A 394 18.26 -15.31 2.47
CA ARG A 394 19.06 -16.50 2.14
C ARG A 394 18.26 -17.79 2.27
N ARG A 395 17.40 -17.87 3.29
CA ARG A 395 16.65 -19.09 3.62
C ARG A 395 15.43 -19.30 2.71
N PHE A 396 14.62 -18.27 2.46
CA PHE A 396 13.29 -18.39 1.86
C PHE A 396 13.17 -17.83 0.44
N PHE A 397 14.22 -17.22 -0.11
CA PHE A 397 14.18 -16.63 -1.44
C PHE A 397 15.32 -17.16 -2.33
N ASN A 398 15.06 -17.18 -3.64
CA ASN A 398 16.06 -17.36 -4.68
C ASN A 398 16.32 -16.00 -5.33
N ARG A 399 17.59 -15.63 -5.50
CA ARG A 399 17.94 -14.41 -6.24
C ARG A 399 17.69 -14.63 -7.73
N GLU A 400 16.97 -13.71 -8.35
CA GLU A 400 16.63 -13.77 -9.78
C GLU A 400 16.75 -12.36 -10.37
N GLY A 401 17.78 -12.13 -11.20
CA GLY A 401 18.10 -10.81 -11.73
C GLY A 401 18.25 -9.75 -10.62
N ASP A 402 17.45 -8.70 -10.72
CA ASP A 402 17.41 -7.55 -9.80
C ASP A 402 16.35 -7.70 -8.69
N GLY A 403 15.93 -8.94 -8.39
CA GLY A 403 14.95 -9.22 -7.37
C GLY A 403 15.13 -10.58 -6.71
N TYR A 404 14.10 -10.97 -5.97
CA TYR A 404 14.01 -12.18 -5.20
C TYR A 404 12.70 -12.89 -5.52
N ARG A 405 12.77 -14.18 -5.82
CA ARG A 405 11.61 -15.04 -5.92
C ARG A 405 11.47 -15.88 -4.67
N VAL A 406 10.28 -15.89 -4.08
CA VAL A 406 9.95 -16.78 -2.96
C VAL A 406 10.15 -18.24 -3.38
N LYS A 407 10.86 -19.01 -2.55
CA LYS A 407 11.13 -20.42 -2.79
C LYS A 407 9.84 -21.24 -2.88
N ARG A 408 9.87 -22.34 -3.66
CA ARG A 408 8.67 -23.12 -4.00
C ARG A 408 8.02 -23.71 -2.74
N GLU A 409 8.82 -24.18 -1.81
CA GLU A 409 8.41 -24.81 -0.56
C GLU A 409 7.56 -23.86 0.29
N LEU A 410 7.90 -22.56 0.30
CA LEU A 410 7.10 -21.56 1.01
C LEU A 410 5.85 -21.17 0.21
N ARG A 411 5.93 -21.07 -1.12
CA ARG A 411 4.76 -20.77 -1.97
C ARG A 411 3.68 -21.86 -1.89
N GLU A 412 4.07 -23.12 -1.76
CA GLU A 412 3.15 -24.25 -1.59
C GLU A 412 2.37 -24.19 -0.26
N MET A 413 2.85 -23.43 0.73
CA MET A 413 2.11 -23.19 1.98
C MET A 413 1.00 -22.14 1.82
N VAL A 414 1.02 -21.33 0.76
CA VAL A 414 0.13 -20.17 0.58
C VAL A 414 -0.82 -20.38 -0.61
N LEU A 415 -2.13 -20.34 -0.33
CA LEU A 415 -3.20 -20.41 -1.32
C LEU A 415 -3.77 -19.01 -1.57
N PHE A 416 -3.60 -18.49 -2.79
CA PHE A 416 -4.14 -17.19 -3.22
C PHE A 416 -5.48 -17.32 -3.94
N ALA A 417 -6.55 -16.71 -3.41
CA ALA A 417 -7.89 -16.76 -3.99
C ALA A 417 -8.55 -15.38 -4.08
N ASN A 418 -9.33 -15.15 -5.14
CA ASN A 418 -10.23 -13.99 -5.21
C ASN A 418 -11.41 -14.23 -4.25
N HIS A 419 -11.59 -13.36 -3.26
CA HIS A 419 -12.65 -13.48 -2.26
C HIS A 419 -12.98 -12.13 -1.65
N ASN A 420 -14.28 -11.87 -1.54
CA ASN A 420 -14.83 -10.72 -0.85
C ASN A 420 -15.45 -11.14 0.48
N PHE A 421 -14.73 -10.94 1.58
CA PHE A 421 -15.18 -11.33 2.92
C PHE A 421 -16.48 -10.64 3.40
N LEU A 422 -16.98 -9.62 2.70
CA LEU A 422 -18.29 -9.00 2.99
C LEU A 422 -19.46 -9.74 2.33
N LYS A 423 -19.22 -10.48 1.24
CA LYS A 423 -20.27 -11.05 0.38
C LYS A 423 -20.17 -12.56 0.26
N ASP A 424 -18.95 -13.07 0.17
CA ASP A 424 -18.66 -14.48 -0.06
C ASP A 424 -18.67 -15.27 1.26
N PRO A 425 -18.94 -16.59 1.22
CA PRO A 425 -18.92 -17.40 2.42
C PRO A 425 -17.53 -17.39 3.09
N PRO A 426 -17.46 -17.30 4.43
CA PRO A 426 -16.20 -17.34 5.15
C PRO A 426 -15.55 -18.72 5.17
N PHE A 427 -14.23 -18.75 5.38
CA PHE A 427 -13.51 -19.99 5.69
C PHE A 427 -13.72 -20.37 7.15
N SER A 428 -14.15 -21.60 7.43
CA SER A 428 -14.30 -22.09 8.81
C SER A 428 -13.00 -22.69 9.34
N ASN A 429 -12.90 -22.87 10.66
CA ASN A 429 -11.78 -23.57 11.33
C ASN A 429 -10.41 -22.92 11.09
N ILE A 430 -10.32 -21.60 11.28
CA ILE A 430 -9.10 -20.80 11.16
C ILE A 430 -8.47 -20.60 12.54
N ASP A 431 -7.15 -20.73 12.67
CA ASP A 431 -6.42 -20.52 13.93
C ASP A 431 -5.96 -19.06 14.09
N LEU A 432 -5.64 -18.38 12.99
CA LEU A 432 -5.27 -16.96 12.95
C LEU A 432 -5.90 -16.27 11.74
N ILE A 433 -6.56 -15.13 11.96
CA ILE A 433 -6.98 -14.23 10.88
C ILE A 433 -6.12 -12.97 10.94
N SER A 434 -5.55 -12.58 9.81
CA SER A 434 -4.90 -11.29 9.61
C SER A 434 -5.76 -10.45 8.67
N CYS A 435 -6.19 -9.28 9.10
CA CYS A 435 -6.94 -8.33 8.27
C CYS A 435 -6.46 -6.93 8.61
N ARG A 436 -5.33 -6.53 8.02
CA ARG A 436 -4.61 -5.32 8.40
C ARG A 436 -4.73 -4.25 7.33
N ASN A 437 -5.02 -3.03 7.75
CA ASN A 437 -5.15 -1.85 6.91
C ASN A 437 -6.26 -1.97 5.84
N VAL A 438 -7.31 -2.75 6.09
CA VAL A 438 -8.46 -2.93 5.18
C VAL A 438 -9.73 -2.35 5.79
N LEU A 439 -9.98 -2.58 7.07
CA LEU A 439 -11.17 -2.12 7.79
C LEU A 439 -11.25 -0.60 7.82
N ILE A 440 -10.11 0.09 7.75
CA ILE A 440 -10.05 1.56 7.66
C ILE A 440 -10.89 2.13 6.50
N TYR A 441 -11.11 1.35 5.43
CA TYR A 441 -11.90 1.75 4.27
C TYR A 441 -13.40 1.51 4.44
N LEU A 442 -13.81 0.69 5.41
CA LEU A 442 -15.18 0.21 5.55
C LEU A 442 -16.01 1.06 6.52
N ASN A 443 -17.29 1.24 6.22
CA ASN A 443 -18.22 1.89 7.14
C ASN A 443 -18.48 1.01 8.38
N GLN A 444 -19.07 1.59 9.42
CA GLN A 444 -19.29 0.92 10.71
C GLN A 444 -20.09 -0.39 10.57
N THR A 445 -21.18 -0.38 9.81
CA THR A 445 -22.04 -1.55 9.58
C THR A 445 -21.25 -2.69 8.90
N ALA A 446 -20.40 -2.36 7.93
CA ALA A 446 -19.54 -3.33 7.28
C ALA A 446 -18.47 -3.87 8.24
N GLN A 447 -17.83 -3.01 9.04
CA GLN A 447 -16.87 -3.45 10.06
C GLN A 447 -17.50 -4.42 11.07
N GLU A 448 -18.69 -4.13 11.58
CA GLU A 448 -19.43 -5.01 12.50
C GLU A 448 -19.69 -6.39 11.87
N ARG A 449 -20.19 -6.42 10.64
CA ARG A 449 -20.41 -7.66 9.88
C ARG A 449 -19.12 -8.46 9.68
N VAL A 450 -18.00 -7.79 9.43
CA VAL A 450 -16.68 -8.43 9.27
C VAL A 450 -16.23 -9.06 10.59
N MET A 451 -16.39 -8.34 11.71
CA MET A 451 -16.03 -8.86 13.03
C MET A 451 -16.80 -10.13 13.38
N GLU A 452 -18.10 -10.18 13.06
CA GLU A 452 -18.92 -11.39 13.23
C GLU A 452 -18.47 -12.54 12.32
N THR A 453 -18.15 -12.22 11.05
CA THR A 453 -17.70 -13.18 10.04
C THR A 453 -16.35 -13.81 10.43
N PHE A 454 -15.41 -13.00 10.89
CA PHE A 454 -14.11 -13.46 11.41
C PHE A 454 -14.29 -14.28 12.69
N HIS A 455 -15.20 -13.87 13.57
CA HIS A 455 -15.46 -14.59 14.81
C HIS A 455 -16.00 -15.99 14.52
N PHE A 456 -16.92 -16.11 13.54
CA PHE A 456 -17.41 -17.41 13.06
C PHE A 456 -16.29 -18.30 12.54
N SER A 457 -15.40 -17.70 11.75
CA SER A 457 -14.30 -18.38 11.05
C SER A 457 -13.27 -18.96 12.01
N LEU A 458 -12.98 -18.24 13.10
CA LEU A 458 -11.95 -18.59 14.07
C LEU A 458 -12.33 -19.83 14.90
N ARG A 459 -11.36 -20.70 15.16
CA ARG A 459 -11.44 -21.75 16.18
C ARG A 459 -11.48 -21.15 17.58
N PRO A 460 -11.99 -21.88 18.59
CA PRO A 460 -11.84 -21.48 19.98
C PRO A 460 -10.38 -21.13 20.29
N HIS A 461 -10.16 -20.02 21.00
CA HIS A 461 -8.82 -19.47 21.31
C HIS A 461 -8.00 -18.97 20.10
N GLY A 462 -8.57 -18.95 18.90
CA GLY A 462 -7.94 -18.38 17.71
C GLY A 462 -7.74 -16.87 17.81
N PHE A 463 -6.83 -16.35 17.00
CA PHE A 463 -6.37 -14.97 17.05
C PHE A 463 -6.85 -14.13 15.86
N LEU A 464 -7.10 -12.86 16.11
CA LEU A 464 -7.37 -11.84 15.09
C LEU A 464 -6.27 -10.78 15.18
N PHE A 465 -5.61 -10.52 14.05
CA PHE A 465 -4.55 -9.54 13.91
C PHE A 465 -4.99 -8.41 12.99
N LEU A 466 -5.02 -7.19 13.51
CA LEU A 466 -5.47 -5.99 12.80
C LEU A 466 -4.32 -4.99 12.58
N GLY A 467 -4.57 -3.98 11.74
CA GLY A 467 -3.64 -2.87 11.55
C GLY A 467 -3.65 -1.91 12.74
N SER A 468 -2.59 -1.10 12.87
CA SER A 468 -2.40 -0.13 13.97
C SER A 468 -3.47 0.96 14.08
N SER A 469 -4.29 1.15 13.04
CA SER A 469 -5.41 2.12 13.03
C SER A 469 -6.78 1.45 13.15
N GLU A 470 -6.82 0.16 13.47
CA GLU A 470 -8.02 -0.68 13.44
C GLU A 470 -8.20 -1.36 14.78
N SER A 471 -9.42 -1.53 15.26
CA SER A 471 -9.66 -2.11 16.57
C SER A 471 -10.90 -2.99 16.56
N ALA A 472 -10.91 -3.98 17.46
CA ALA A 472 -12.07 -4.79 17.80
C ALA A 472 -12.88 -4.21 18.98
N ASP A 473 -12.64 -2.95 19.38
CA ASP A 473 -13.33 -2.31 20.52
C ASP A 473 -14.87 -2.27 20.35
N ASN A 474 -15.36 -2.23 19.12
CA ASN A 474 -16.80 -2.29 18.81
C ASN A 474 -17.38 -3.73 18.88
N ALA A 475 -16.55 -4.74 19.15
CA ALA A 475 -16.90 -6.16 19.19
C ALA A 475 -16.29 -6.84 20.45
N THR A 476 -16.26 -6.14 21.58
CA THR A 476 -15.67 -6.60 22.86
C THR A 476 -16.37 -7.83 23.47
N ASP A 477 -17.60 -8.09 23.05
CA ASP A 477 -18.35 -9.31 23.34
C ASP A 477 -17.84 -10.53 22.55
N LEU A 478 -17.26 -10.31 21.37
CA LEU A 478 -16.69 -11.36 20.50
C LEU A 478 -15.19 -11.57 20.73
N TYR A 479 -14.45 -10.51 21.07
CA TYR A 479 -12.99 -10.53 21.17
C TYR A 479 -12.50 -9.97 22.50
N SER A 480 -11.44 -10.57 23.03
CA SER A 480 -10.64 -10.01 24.13
C SER A 480 -9.30 -9.52 23.58
N SER A 481 -8.80 -8.41 24.11
CA SER A 481 -7.46 -7.94 23.75
C SER A 481 -6.40 -8.90 24.30
N TYR A 482 -5.49 -9.35 23.44
CA TYR A 482 -4.35 -10.18 23.81
C TYR A 482 -3.09 -9.32 23.91
N ASP A 483 -2.85 -8.51 22.88
CA ASP A 483 -1.85 -7.44 22.87
C ASP A 483 -2.52 -6.18 22.30
N ARG A 484 -2.80 -5.22 23.19
CA ARG A 484 -3.52 -3.99 22.82
C ARG A 484 -2.65 -3.05 22.00
N GLU A 485 -1.34 -3.01 22.28
CA GLU A 485 -0.41 -2.11 21.62
C GLU A 485 -0.21 -2.51 20.16
N HIS A 486 -0.15 -3.82 19.91
CA HIS A 486 0.05 -4.37 18.56
C HIS A 486 -1.24 -4.85 17.88
N HIS A 487 -2.41 -4.53 18.44
CA HIS A 487 -3.72 -4.83 17.84
C HIS A 487 -3.96 -6.32 17.56
N ILE A 488 -3.55 -7.16 18.49
CA ILE A 488 -3.80 -8.60 18.49
C ILE A 488 -4.91 -8.93 19.48
N PHE A 489 -5.92 -9.63 19.01
CA PHE A 489 -7.12 -9.99 19.75
C PHE A 489 -7.32 -11.51 19.74
N GLN A 490 -8.01 -12.03 20.74
CA GLN A 490 -8.33 -13.45 20.85
C GLN A 490 -9.85 -13.65 20.86
N LYS A 491 -10.32 -14.70 20.16
CA LYS A 491 -11.73 -15.10 20.14
C LYS A 491 -12.23 -15.43 21.55
N ARG A 492 -13.36 -14.85 21.93
CA ARG A 492 -14.09 -15.22 23.16
C ARG A 492 -15.04 -16.38 22.90
N GLN A 493 -15.32 -17.16 23.94
CA GLN A 493 -16.46 -18.07 23.90
C GLN A 493 -17.73 -17.28 24.17
N VAL A 494 -18.68 -17.35 23.26
CA VAL A 494 -19.98 -16.66 23.36
C VAL A 494 -21.06 -17.68 23.67
N THR A 495 -21.84 -17.45 24.73
CA THR A 495 -22.83 -18.40 25.26
C THR A 495 -24.12 -18.47 24.42
N GLN A 496 -24.36 -17.53 23.52
CA GLN A 496 -25.54 -17.49 22.65
C GLN A 496 -25.18 -17.77 21.20
N SER A 497 -25.94 -18.69 20.58
CA SER A 497 -25.90 -18.95 19.14
C SER A 497 -26.41 -17.72 18.39
N ARG A 498 -25.53 -16.88 17.89
CA ARG A 498 -25.90 -15.76 17.01
C ARG A 498 -26.21 -16.28 15.61
N PHE A 499 -27.24 -15.70 14.98
CA PHE A 499 -27.51 -15.91 13.56
C PHE A 499 -26.40 -15.21 12.77
N TYR A 500 -25.51 -16.00 12.16
CA TYR A 500 -24.50 -15.46 11.27
C TYR A 500 -25.15 -15.06 9.93
N PRO A 501 -24.75 -13.93 9.34
CA PRO A 501 -25.32 -13.48 8.07
C PRO A 501 -25.07 -14.53 6.99
N MET A 502 -26.15 -15.00 6.34
CA MET A 502 -26.06 -15.91 5.21
C MET A 502 -25.39 -15.20 4.03
N PRO A 503 -24.43 -15.84 3.33
CA PRO A 503 -23.76 -15.23 2.19
C PRO A 503 -24.76 -14.92 1.07
N GLU A 504 -24.55 -13.81 0.35
CA GLU A 504 -25.44 -13.35 -0.72
C GLU A 504 -25.37 -14.26 -1.97
N ARG A 505 -24.34 -15.11 -2.07
CA ARG A 505 -24.17 -16.12 -3.12
C ARG A 505 -23.55 -17.41 -2.58
N ILE A 506 -24.00 -18.53 -3.13
CA ILE A 506 -23.35 -19.84 -2.98
C ILE A 506 -22.23 -19.91 -4.05
N PRO A 507 -20.97 -20.21 -3.71
CA PRO A 507 -19.89 -20.22 -4.68
C PRO A 507 -20.10 -21.32 -5.73
N SER A 508 -19.85 -21.00 -6.99
CA SER A 508 -19.44 -22.01 -7.96
C SER A 508 -17.91 -22.11 -7.86
N LEU A 509 -17.41 -23.18 -7.25
CA LEU A 509 -16.00 -23.52 -7.30
C LEU A 509 -15.65 -23.90 -8.74
N GLN A 510 -15.28 -22.92 -9.57
CA GLN A 510 -14.64 -23.21 -10.85
C GLN A 510 -13.17 -23.54 -10.60
N VAL A 511 -12.91 -24.83 -10.38
CA VAL A 511 -11.57 -25.40 -10.48
C VAL A 511 -11.18 -25.33 -11.96
N SER A 512 -10.17 -24.54 -12.31
CA SER A 512 -9.64 -24.48 -13.67
C SER A 512 -9.18 -25.88 -14.10
N HIS A 513 -9.59 -26.31 -15.29
CA HIS A 513 -9.44 -27.68 -15.77
C HIS A 513 -8.02 -28.05 -16.27
N ASN A 514 -6.98 -27.29 -15.91
CA ASN A 514 -5.63 -27.52 -16.43
C ASN A 514 -4.69 -28.37 -15.54
N ASP A 515 -5.10 -28.78 -14.34
CA ASP A 515 -4.24 -29.60 -13.45
C ASP A 515 -4.56 -31.11 -13.45
N LYS A 516 -5.35 -31.60 -14.42
CA LYS A 516 -5.69 -33.04 -14.52
C LYS A 516 -4.82 -33.86 -15.47
N ALA A 517 -3.80 -33.26 -16.09
CA ALA A 517 -2.97 -33.93 -17.09
C ALA A 517 -1.60 -34.38 -16.55
N GLU A 518 -1.50 -34.90 -15.33
CA GLU A 518 -0.26 -35.59 -14.89
C GLU A 518 -0.47 -36.77 -13.91
N PHE A 519 -1.71 -37.11 -13.57
CA PHE A 519 -2.03 -38.29 -12.75
C PHE A 519 -2.99 -39.23 -13.49
N ASN A 520 -2.45 -40.06 -14.38
CA ASN A 520 -3.12 -41.29 -14.82
C ASN A 520 -2.08 -42.32 -15.29
N GLY A 521 -1.34 -42.84 -14.31
CA GLY A 521 -0.48 -44.02 -14.45
C GLY A 521 -1.03 -45.19 -13.63
N ALA A 522 -2.24 -45.66 -13.93
CA ALA A 522 -2.73 -46.94 -13.41
C ALA A 522 -3.75 -47.56 -14.38
N ARG A 523 -3.40 -48.74 -14.93
CA ARG A 523 -4.25 -49.53 -15.84
C ARG A 523 -5.50 -50.03 -15.11
N PRO A 524 -6.67 -50.11 -15.79
CA PRO A 524 -7.86 -50.72 -15.20
C PRO A 524 -7.76 -52.25 -15.29
N VAL A 525 -8.03 -52.92 -14.16
CA VAL A 525 -8.26 -54.36 -14.08
C VAL A 525 -9.64 -54.65 -14.70
N SER A 526 -9.68 -55.57 -15.65
CA SER A 526 -10.88 -56.02 -16.34
C SER A 526 -11.70 -56.97 -15.46
N GLU A 527 -12.92 -56.58 -15.09
CA GLU A 527 -13.94 -57.51 -14.61
C GLU A 527 -14.77 -58.02 -15.79
N SER A 528 -14.53 -59.27 -16.17
CA SER A 528 -15.37 -60.05 -17.06
C SER A 528 -16.56 -60.61 -16.29
N ARG A 529 -17.76 -60.30 -16.77
CA ARG A 529 -19.03 -60.94 -16.41
C ARG A 529 -18.97 -62.46 -16.66
N THR A 530 -19.53 -63.24 -15.74
CA THR A 530 -20.20 -64.51 -16.07
C THR A 530 -21.53 -64.60 -15.34
N PHE A 531 -22.54 -64.96 -16.13
CA PHE A 531 -23.94 -65.20 -15.78
C PHE A 531 -24.14 -66.37 -14.80
N GLY A 532 -25.23 -66.29 -14.04
CA GLY A 532 -25.82 -67.34 -13.21
C GLY A 532 -27.01 -66.79 -12.45
#